data_AF-A0A6I2YAM1-F1
#
_entry.id   AF-A0A6I2YAM1-F1
#
_cell.length_a   1.000
_cell.length_b   1.000
_cell.length_c   1.000
_cell.angle_alpha   90.00
_cell.angle_beta   90.00
_cell.angle_gamma   90.00
#
_symmetry.space_group_name_H-M   'P 1'
#
loop_
_entity.id
_entity.type
_entity.pdbx_description
1 polymer ?
#
loop_
_entity_poly.entity_id
_entity_poly.type
_entity_poly.pdbx_seq_one_letter_code
_entity_poly.pdbx_strand_id
1 'polypeptide(L)' 'GVFTADLATSLRAARELEYGGVLVNEVPTFRTDQMPYGGVKDSGNTKEGPHYSVREFTEERLVTIQP' A
#
# COMPACT_ATOMS: atom_id res chain seq x y z
N GLY A 1 0.37 -10.70 7.96
CA GLY A 1 0.97 -11.60 6.95
C GLY A 1 0.72 -13.04 7.34
N VAL A 2 1.10 -13.98 6.48
CA VAL A 2 0.94 -15.43 6.71
C VAL A 2 2.22 -16.16 6.34
N PHE A 3 2.60 -17.18 7.12
CA PHE A 3 3.65 -18.12 6.77
C PHE A 3 2.99 -19.41 6.30
N THR A 4 3.17 -19.78 5.03
CA THR A 4 2.57 -20.98 4.44
C THR A 4 3.31 -21.39 3.16
N ALA A 5 3.37 -22.70 2.91
CA ALA A 5 3.80 -23.27 1.63
C ALA A 5 2.62 -23.48 0.65
N ASP A 6 1.37 -23.36 1.11
CA ASP A 6 0.18 -23.54 0.28
C ASP A 6 -0.22 -22.24 -0.42
N LEU A 7 -0.26 -22.29 -1.76
CA LEU A 7 -0.63 -21.17 -2.61
C LEU A 7 -2.10 -20.75 -2.43
N ALA A 8 -3.00 -21.71 -2.20
CA ALA A 8 -4.42 -21.39 -2.04
C ALA A 8 -4.64 -20.55 -0.77
N THR A 9 -3.97 -20.93 0.32
CA THR A 9 -3.97 -20.19 1.59
C THR A 9 -3.35 -18.81 1.45
N SER A 10 -2.20 -18.67 0.77
CA SER A 10 -1.55 -17.36 0.59
C SER A 10 -2.44 -16.39 -0.21
N LEU A 11 -3.03 -16.86 -1.30
CA LEU A 11 -3.94 -16.07 -2.13
C LEU A 11 -5.24 -15.73 -1.40
N ARG A 12 -5.76 -16.65 -0.58
CA ARG A 12 -6.94 -16.37 0.26
C ARG A 12 -6.62 -15.28 1.29
N ALA A 13 -5.50 -15.40 1.99
CA ALA A 13 -5.07 -14.38 2.95
C ALA A 13 -4.89 -13.01 2.30
N ALA A 14 -4.32 -12.94 1.09
CA ALA A 14 -4.18 -11.69 0.35
C ALA A 14 -5.52 -11.03 -0.05
N ARG A 15 -6.61 -11.81 -0.17
CA ARG A 15 -7.95 -11.30 -0.52
C ARG A 15 -8.80 -10.96 0.70
N GLU A 16 -8.71 -11.74 1.77
CA GLU A 16 -9.64 -11.65 2.91
C GLU A 16 -9.10 -10.79 4.06
N LEU A 17 -7.78 -10.63 4.17
CA LEU A 17 -7.19 -9.82 5.24
C LEU A 17 -7.28 -8.32 4.92
N GLU A 18 -8.06 -7.60 5.72
CA GLU A 18 -8.24 -6.15 5.61
C GLU A 18 -7.08 -5.37 6.27
N TYR A 19 -5.91 -5.37 5.63
CA TYR A 19 -4.72 -4.66 6.07
C TYR A 19 -4.13 -3.81 4.94
N GLY A 20 -3.31 -2.82 5.32
CA GLY A 20 -2.58 -1.99 4.36
C GLY A 20 -1.60 -2.75 3.46
N GLY A 21 -1.10 -3.89 3.94
CA GLY A 21 -0.27 -4.83 3.20
C GLY A 21 -0.31 -6.22 3.81
N VAL A 22 -0.30 -7.26 2.97
CA VAL A 22 -0.28 -8.66 3.39
C VAL A 22 1.00 -9.30 2.90
N LEU A 23 1.94 -9.56 3.82
CA LEU A 23 3.20 -10.23 3.52
C LEU A 23 3.03 -11.75 3.64
N VAL A 24 3.60 -12.50 2.67
CA VAL A 24 3.60 -13.97 2.66
C VAL A 24 5.04 -14.44 2.85
N ASN A 25 5.27 -15.27 3.87
CA ASN A 25 6.60 -15.78 4.22
C ASN A 25 7.65 -14.69 4.49
N GLU A 26 7.20 -13.54 5.00
CA GLU A 26 8.06 -12.39 5.32
C GLU A 26 7.55 -11.70 6.60
N VAL A 27 8.46 -11.10 7.37
CA VAL A 27 8.14 -10.45 8.65
C VAL A 27 7.43 -9.11 8.46
N PRO A 28 6.48 -8.74 9.35
CA PRO A 28 5.66 -7.51 9.20
C PRO A 28 6.47 -6.20 9.23
N THR A 29 7.72 -6.23 9.69
CA THR A 29 8.64 -5.09 9.68
C THR A 29 9.28 -4.84 8.33
N PHE A 30 9.11 -5.74 7.36
CA PHE A 30 9.62 -5.54 6.01
C PHE A 30 8.96 -4.32 5.36
N ARG A 31 9.80 -3.40 4.89
CA ARG A 31 9.42 -2.20 4.14
C ARG A 31 10.52 -1.90 3.14
N THR A 32 10.11 -1.56 1.92
CA THR A 32 10.99 -0.92 0.94
C THR A 32 10.53 0.52 0.77
N ASP A 33 11.47 1.45 0.55
CA ASP A 33 11.12 2.87 0.49
C ASP A 33 10.15 3.20 -0.64
N GLN A 34 10.23 2.47 -1.76
CA GLN A 34 9.44 2.74 -2.96
C GLN A 34 8.01 2.19 -2.91
N MET A 35 7.70 1.27 -2.00
CA MET A 35 6.38 0.63 -1.96
C MET A 35 5.32 1.57 -1.36
N PRO A 36 4.04 1.43 -1.74
CA PRO A 36 2.97 2.11 -1.03
C PRO A 36 2.90 1.59 0.41
N TYR A 37 3.05 2.47 1.39
CA TYR A 37 3.04 2.09 2.80
C TYR A 37 2.00 2.87 3.59
N GLY A 38 1.06 2.17 4.21
CA GLY A 38 0.08 2.81 5.09
C GLY A 38 -1.03 1.85 5.49
N GLY A 39 -1.70 2.12 6.61
CA GLY A 39 -2.74 1.27 7.16
C GLY A 39 -4.12 1.44 6.52
N VAL A 40 -5.09 0.73 7.08
CA VAL A 40 -6.53 0.92 6.89
C VAL A 40 -7.18 0.94 8.28
N LYS A 41 -8.48 1.26 8.38
CA LYS A 41 -9.20 1.41 9.67
C LYS A 41 -8.51 2.49 10.52
N ASP A 42 -8.35 2.25 11.82
CA ASP A 42 -7.71 3.19 12.74
C ASP A 42 -6.18 3.26 12.55
N SER A 43 -5.60 2.48 11.63
CA SER A 43 -4.15 2.46 11.36
C SER A 43 -3.68 3.48 10.32
N GLY A 44 -4.59 4.29 9.76
CA GLY A 44 -4.24 5.38 8.83
C GLY A 44 -5.25 5.56 7.69
N ASN A 45 -5.05 6.64 6.94
CA ASN A 45 -5.97 7.10 5.89
C ASN A 45 -5.29 7.41 4.52
N THR A 46 -3.96 7.37 4.43
CA THR A 46 -3.19 7.65 3.21
C THR A 46 -2.07 6.63 3.02
N LYS A 47 -1.25 6.78 1.97
CA LYS A 47 -0.05 5.96 1.72
C LYS A 47 1.20 6.82 1.59
N GLU A 48 2.24 6.42 2.29
CA GLU A 48 3.61 6.91 2.13
C GLU A 48 4.39 6.13 1.05
N GLY A 49 5.64 6.55 0.87
CA GLY A 49 6.56 6.12 -0.20
C GLY A 49 6.76 7.29 -1.16
N PRO A 50 7.97 7.59 -1.67
CA PRO A 50 8.24 8.86 -2.36
C PRO A 50 7.21 9.26 -3.42
N HIS A 51 6.83 8.32 -4.29
CA HIS A 51 5.82 8.54 -5.34
C HIS A 51 4.41 8.80 -4.77
N TYR A 52 4.02 8.08 -3.72
CA TYR A 52 2.70 8.19 -3.09
C TYR A 52 2.60 9.45 -2.24
N SER A 53 3.64 9.76 -1.45
CA SER A 53 3.72 10.98 -0.65
C SER A 53 3.69 12.25 -1.50
N VAL A 54 4.35 12.26 -2.68
CA VAL A 54 4.23 13.41 -3.60
C VAL A 54 2.79 13.60 -4.04
N ARG A 55 2.06 12.52 -4.37
CA ARG A 55 0.63 12.61 -4.72
C ARG A 55 -0.25 13.10 -3.58
N GLU A 56 0.01 12.65 -2.34
CA GLU A 56 -0.76 13.07 -1.16
C GLU A 56 -0.45 14.51 -0.72
N PHE A 57 0.75 15.02 -1.03
CA PHE A 57 1.18 16.37 -0.65
C PHE A 57 1.18 17.38 -1.80
N THR A 58 0.60 17.04 -2.95
CA THR A 58 0.47 17.97 -4.08
C THR A 58 -0.95 17.93 -4.65
N GLU A 59 -1.36 19.05 -5.25
CA GLU A 59 -2.67 19.20 -5.88
C GLU A 59 -2.49 19.38 -7.39
N GLU A 60 -3.27 18.65 -8.18
CA GLU A 60 -3.28 18.81 -9.64
C GLU A 60 -3.93 20.14 -10.03
N ARG A 61 -3.29 20.86 -10.96
CA ARG A 61 -3.83 22.11 -11.50
C ARG A 61 -3.97 22.01 -13.02
N LEU A 62 -5.20 22.01 -13.51
CA LEU A 62 -5.48 22.13 -14.94
C LEU A 62 -5.21 23.56 -15.40
N VAL A 63 -4.41 23.69 -16.45
CA VAL A 63 -4.13 24.96 -17.12
C VAL A 63 -4.52 24.81 -18.59
N THR A 64 -5.39 25.69 -19.08
CA THR A 64 -5.74 25.78 -20.51
C THR A 64 -5.32 27.16 -21.02
N ILE A 65 -4.77 27.20 -22.22
CA ILE A 65 -4.33 28.44 -22.88
C ILE A 65 -4.96 28.42 -24.27
N GLN A 66 -5.82 29.39 -24.55
CA GLN A 66 -6.36 29.65 -25.88
C GLN A 66 -5.69 30.93 -26.43
N PRO A 67 -4.98 30.86 -27.57
CA PRO A 67 -4.33 32.01 -28.18
C PRO A 67 -5.34 33.04 -28.70
#